data_AF-A0A7S0X5I4-F1
#
_entry.id   AF-A0A7S0X5I4-F1
#
_cell.length_a   1.000
_cell.length_b   1.000
_cell.length_c   1.000
_cell.angle_alpha   90.00
_cell.angle_beta   90.00
_cell.angle_gamma   90.00
#
_symmetry.space_group_name_H-M   'P 1'
#
loop_
_entity.id
_entity.type
_entity.pdbx_description
1 polymer ?
#
loop_
_entity_poly.entity_id
_entity_poly.type
_entity_poly.pdbx_seq_one_letter_code
_entity_poly.pdbx_strand_id
1 'polypeptide(L)'
;IDPRASDVPPGFELDIADLIDDHVRECGGDLSFAAFKARWVARSFSFVHNARFPELLEGEYVQMLYSAAMARLVRDAAPLVERVAGAYTLFLLYRTQQAVPRVRVYTTARQLGRVLALVRELKAVRVVDGVHILREMGDDR
;
A
#
# COMPACT_ATOMS: atom_id res chain seq x y z
N ILE A 1 -2.25 -18.10 -26.38
CA ILE A 1 -2.41 -18.40 -24.93
C ILE A 1 -2.53 -17.03 -24.28
N ASP A 2 -3.68 -16.69 -23.69
CA ASP A 2 -3.87 -15.40 -23.03
C ASP A 2 -3.02 -15.36 -21.75
N PRO A 3 -2.01 -14.49 -21.64
CA PRO A 3 -1.15 -14.42 -20.46
C PRO A 3 -1.90 -13.90 -19.21
N ARG A 4 -3.18 -13.51 -19.33
CA ARG A 4 -4.05 -13.07 -18.23
C ARG A 4 -4.82 -14.22 -17.56
N ALA A 5 -4.65 -15.46 -18.02
CA ALA A 5 -5.40 -16.63 -17.55
C ALA A 5 -4.61 -17.54 -16.58
N SER A 6 -3.76 -16.93 -15.76
CA SER A 6 -3.19 -17.59 -14.58
C SER A 6 -4.12 -17.29 -13.40
N ASP A 7 -4.74 -18.31 -12.80
CA ASP A 7 -5.48 -18.18 -11.54
C ASP A 7 -4.57 -17.78 -10.35
N VAL A 8 -3.24 -17.75 -10.57
CA VAL A 8 -2.24 -17.32 -9.59
C VAL A 8 -2.03 -15.81 -9.68
N PRO A 9 -2.19 -15.07 -8.57
CA PRO A 9 -1.91 -13.64 -8.52
C PRO A 9 -0.47 -13.33 -8.96
N PRO A 10 -0.19 -12.15 -9.54
CA PRO A 10 1.17 -11.70 -9.80
C PRO A 10 2.04 -11.74 -8.53
N GLY A 11 3.33 -12.06 -8.68
CA GLY A 11 4.25 -12.19 -7.53
C GLY A 11 4.28 -10.97 -6.61
N PHE A 12 4.25 -9.75 -7.18
CA PHE A 12 4.23 -8.52 -6.37
C PHE A 12 2.97 -8.40 -5.49
N GLU A 13 1.83 -8.95 -5.91
CA GLU A 13 0.60 -8.93 -5.10
C GLU A 13 0.75 -9.84 -3.88
N LEU A 14 1.37 -11.01 -4.08
CA LEU A 14 1.71 -11.93 -3.01
C LEU A 14 2.74 -11.30 -2.07
N ASP A 15 3.78 -10.67 -2.60
CA ASP A 15 4.81 -9.98 -1.80
C ASP A 15 4.20 -8.86 -0.92
N ILE A 16 3.26 -8.08 -1.47
CA ILE A 16 2.52 -7.05 -0.71
C ILE A 16 1.64 -7.70 0.35
N ALA A 17 0.92 -8.76 0.00
CA ALA A 17 0.06 -9.48 0.93
C ALA A 17 0.88 -10.04 2.11
N ASP A 18 1.98 -10.74 1.82
CA ASP A 18 2.88 -11.31 2.80
C ASP A 18 3.51 -10.23 3.69
N LEU A 19 3.99 -9.12 3.12
CA LEU A 19 4.53 -7.99 3.90
C LEU A 19 3.51 -7.50 4.95
N ILE A 20 2.25 -7.35 4.56
CA ILE A 20 1.19 -6.87 5.45
C ILE A 20 0.78 -7.94 6.45
N ASP A 21 0.57 -9.18 6.00
CA ASP A 21 0.09 -10.26 6.84
C ASP A 21 1.13 -10.65 7.90
N ASP A 22 2.42 -10.58 7.56
CA ASP A 22 3.51 -10.80 8.51
C ASP A 22 3.61 -9.66 9.52
N HIS A 23 3.40 -8.41 9.12
CA HIS A 23 3.28 -7.30 10.07
C HIS A 23 2.10 -7.50 11.03
N VAL A 24 0.93 -7.88 10.50
CA VAL A 24 -0.28 -8.13 11.31
C VAL A 24 -0.04 -9.26 12.30
N ARG A 25 0.55 -10.38 11.85
CA ARG A 25 0.79 -11.57 12.68
C ARG A 25 1.82 -11.31 13.77
N GLU A 26 2.94 -10.69 13.42
CA GLU A 26 4.08 -10.57 14.33
C GLU A 26 4.00 -9.34 15.26
N CYS A 27 3.37 -8.25 14.81
CA CYS A 27 3.27 -7.03 15.61
C CYS A 27 1.96 -6.91 16.40
N GLY A 28 1.05 -7.89 16.30
CA GLY A 28 -0.08 -8.05 17.22
C GLY A 28 -1.03 -6.84 17.33
N GLY A 29 -1.07 -6.00 16.29
CA GLY A 29 -1.85 -4.75 16.31
C GLY A 29 -1.03 -3.47 16.44
N ASP A 30 0.31 -3.51 16.37
CA ASP A 30 1.13 -2.29 16.31
C ASP A 30 0.77 -1.46 15.06
N LEU A 31 0.34 -0.22 15.32
CA LEU A 31 -0.07 0.74 14.31
C LEU A 31 1.03 1.76 14.00
N SER A 32 2.25 1.59 14.51
CA SER A 32 3.34 2.54 14.30
C SER A 32 3.92 2.43 12.88
N PHE A 33 4.18 3.58 12.27
CA PHE A 33 4.82 3.59 10.96
C PHE A 33 6.27 3.11 11.05
N ALA A 34 6.96 3.39 12.16
CA ALA A 34 8.34 2.97 12.37
C ALA A 34 8.50 1.45 12.35
N ALA A 35 7.63 0.70 13.04
CA ALA A 35 7.67 -0.76 13.03
C ALA A 35 7.40 -1.33 11.63
N PHE A 36 6.37 -0.80 10.94
CA PHE A 36 6.07 -1.23 9.57
C PHE A 36 7.22 -0.92 8.60
N LYS A 37 7.79 0.27 8.68
CA LYS A 37 8.92 0.69 7.84
C LYS A 37 10.17 -0.16 8.09
N ALA A 38 10.43 -0.57 9.32
CA ALA A 38 11.54 -1.49 9.62
C ALA A 38 11.40 -2.81 8.86
N ARG A 39 10.19 -3.37 8.78
CA ARG A 39 9.90 -4.59 8.00
C ARG A 39 10.03 -4.36 6.50
N TRP A 40 9.49 -3.24 6.00
CA TRP A 40 9.68 -2.83 4.60
C TRP A 40 11.16 -2.83 4.21
N VAL A 41 12.01 -2.23 5.05
CA VAL A 41 13.46 -2.16 4.82
C VAL A 41 14.10 -3.53 4.93
N ALA A 42 13.75 -4.32 5.95
CA ALA A 42 14.30 -5.67 6.15
C ALA A 42 14.02 -6.60 4.96
N ARG A 43 12.91 -6.38 4.24
CA ARG A 43 12.55 -7.13 3.02
C ARG A 43 13.10 -6.54 1.73
N SER A 44 13.87 -5.44 1.80
CA SER A 44 14.32 -4.72 0.60
C SER A 44 13.14 -4.37 -0.32
N PHE A 45 11.97 -4.05 0.25
CA PHE A 45 10.73 -3.99 -0.53
C PHE A 45 10.71 -2.85 -1.56
N SER A 46 11.55 -1.83 -1.41
CA SER A 46 11.73 -0.79 -2.43
C SER A 46 12.20 -1.33 -3.79
N PHE A 47 12.81 -2.51 -3.85
CA PHE A 47 13.18 -3.15 -5.12
C PHE A 47 11.97 -3.72 -5.88
N VAL A 48 10.77 -3.76 -5.29
CA VAL A 48 9.55 -4.22 -5.96
C VAL A 48 9.26 -3.43 -7.25
N HIS A 49 9.64 -2.15 -7.30
CA HIS A 49 9.53 -1.30 -8.49
C HIS A 49 10.38 -1.79 -9.67
N ASN A 50 11.47 -2.53 -9.40
CA ASN A 50 12.35 -3.10 -10.42
C ASN A 50 11.84 -4.44 -10.96
N ALA A 51 10.90 -5.09 -10.28
CA ALA A 51 10.34 -6.39 -10.68
C ALA A 51 9.27 -6.27 -11.79
N ARG A 52 9.31 -5.18 -12.56
CA ARG A 52 8.38 -4.88 -13.63
C ARG A 52 8.52 -5.88 -14.79
N PHE A 53 7.38 -6.37 -15.29
CA PHE A 53 7.32 -7.13 -16.54
C PHE A 53 7.76 -6.26 -17.74
N PRO A 54 8.62 -6.76 -18.65
CA PRO A 54 9.10 -5.99 -19.81
C PRO A 54 7.99 -5.38 -20.67
N GLU A 55 6.81 -6.00 -20.69
CA GLU A 55 5.66 -5.62 -21.51
C GLU A 55 4.84 -4.46 -20.92
N LEU A 56 5.00 -4.14 -19.64
CA LEU A 56 4.24 -3.08 -18.96
C LEU A 56 4.97 -1.75 -19.02
N LEU A 57 4.24 -0.66 -19.25
CA LEU A 57 4.76 0.68 -19.02
C LEU A 57 5.06 0.87 -17.52
N GLU A 58 6.07 1.69 -17.20
CA GLU A 58 6.46 1.95 -15.80
C GLU A 58 5.27 2.44 -14.97
N GLY A 59 4.50 3.38 -15.52
CA GLY A 59 3.29 3.89 -14.86
C GLY A 59 2.22 2.84 -14.64
N GLU A 60 2.04 1.89 -15.57
CA GLU A 60 1.06 0.80 -15.43
C GLU A 60 1.45 -0.11 -14.26
N TYR A 61 2.71 -0.51 -14.19
CA TYR A 61 3.21 -1.36 -13.12
C TYR A 61 3.12 -0.66 -11.76
N VAL A 62 3.46 0.62 -11.68
CA VAL A 62 3.30 1.42 -10.44
C VAL A 62 1.83 1.51 -10.02
N GLN A 63 0.88 1.65 -10.96
CA GLN A 63 -0.56 1.59 -10.63
C GLN A 63 -1.01 0.22 -10.13
N MET A 64 -0.44 -0.87 -10.63
CA MET A 64 -0.74 -2.21 -10.14
C MET A 64 -0.28 -2.39 -8.69
N LEU A 65 0.93 -1.92 -8.35
CA LEU A 65 1.42 -1.89 -6.97
C LEU A 65 0.50 -1.06 -6.06
N TYR A 66 0.08 0.13 -6.50
CA TYR A 66 -0.86 0.95 -5.74
C TYR A 66 -2.21 0.29 -5.57
N SER A 67 -2.72 -0.37 -6.60
CA SER A 67 -4.01 -1.08 -6.56
C SER A 67 -3.98 -2.21 -5.54
N ALA A 68 -2.89 -2.99 -5.49
CA ALA A 68 -2.70 -4.05 -4.50
C ALA A 68 -2.67 -3.50 -3.06
N ALA A 69 -1.90 -2.43 -2.80
CA ALA A 69 -1.88 -1.78 -1.49
C ALA A 69 -3.23 -1.16 -1.10
N MET A 70 -3.88 -0.46 -2.05
CA MET A 70 -5.20 0.14 -1.86
C MET A 70 -6.25 -0.92 -1.52
N ALA A 71 -6.22 -2.09 -2.15
CA ALA A 71 -7.14 -3.19 -1.87
C ALA A 71 -7.03 -3.72 -0.43
N ARG A 72 -5.87 -3.60 0.21
CA ARG A 72 -5.67 -3.91 1.63
C ARG A 72 -6.19 -2.77 2.52
N LEU A 73 -5.91 -1.52 2.14
CA LEU A 73 -6.33 -0.31 2.85
C LEU A 73 -7.86 -0.19 2.96
N VAL A 74 -8.60 -0.39 1.86
CA VAL A 74 -10.04 -0.11 1.75
C VAL A 74 -10.94 -1.31 2.05
N ARG A 75 -10.42 -2.33 2.74
CA ARG A 75 -11.15 -3.57 3.01
C ARG A 75 -12.02 -3.44 4.26
N ASP A 76 -13.33 -3.31 4.08
CA ASP A 76 -14.26 -2.93 5.16
C ASP A 76 -14.25 -3.89 6.37
N ALA A 77 -14.12 -5.20 6.14
CA ALA A 77 -14.11 -6.20 7.21
C ALA A 77 -12.71 -6.48 7.81
N ALA A 78 -11.69 -5.74 7.38
CA ALA A 78 -10.32 -5.96 7.84
C ALA A 78 -10.04 -5.30 9.20
N PRO A 79 -9.20 -5.93 10.05
CA PRO A 79 -8.68 -5.29 11.25
C PRO A 79 -8.02 -3.93 10.96
N LEU A 80 -8.05 -3.01 11.92
CA LEU A 80 -7.46 -1.68 11.75
C LEU A 80 -5.96 -1.76 11.39
N VAL A 81 -5.22 -2.67 12.02
CA VAL A 81 -3.79 -2.89 11.73
C VAL A 81 -3.52 -3.26 10.27
N GLU A 82 -4.38 -4.06 9.67
CA GLU A 82 -4.29 -4.46 8.27
C GLU A 82 -4.53 -3.26 7.34
N ARG A 83 -5.56 -2.47 7.61
CA ARG A 83 -5.89 -1.28 6.82
C ARG A 83 -4.80 -0.20 6.93
N VAL A 84 -4.23 -0.03 8.12
CA VAL A 84 -3.09 0.87 8.39
C VAL A 84 -1.83 0.40 7.67
N ALA A 85 -1.50 -0.88 7.74
CA ALA A 85 -0.39 -1.46 6.99
C ALA A 85 -0.57 -1.28 5.47
N GLY A 86 -1.80 -1.42 4.96
CA GLY A 86 -2.14 -1.08 3.58
C GLY A 86 -1.86 0.39 3.22
N ALA A 87 -2.23 1.34 4.11
CA ALA A 87 -1.91 2.76 3.95
C ALA A 87 -0.40 3.04 3.94
N TYR A 88 0.36 2.41 4.84
CA TYR A 88 1.82 2.54 4.89
C TYR A 88 2.50 1.95 3.67
N THR A 89 2.01 0.81 3.18
CA THR A 89 2.49 0.20 1.94
C THR A 89 2.28 1.15 0.77
N LEU A 90 1.07 1.71 0.62
CA LEU A 90 0.75 2.64 -0.45
C LEU A 90 1.65 3.88 -0.41
N PHE A 91 1.86 4.45 0.79
CA PHE A 91 2.77 5.58 0.98
C PHE A 91 4.22 5.26 0.63
N LEU A 92 4.74 4.13 1.11
CA LEU A 92 6.13 3.75 0.83
C LEU A 92 6.35 3.44 -0.65
N LEU A 93 5.39 2.78 -1.32
CA LEU A 93 5.39 2.62 -2.77
C LEU A 93 5.45 3.98 -3.46
N TYR A 94 4.60 4.92 -3.04
CA TYR A 94 4.55 6.27 -3.63
C TYR A 94 5.85 7.04 -3.46
N ARG A 95 6.48 6.97 -2.28
CA ARG A 95 7.71 7.68 -1.95
C ARG A 95 8.97 7.07 -2.56
N THR A 96 8.95 5.78 -2.85
CA THR A 96 10.14 5.02 -3.33
C THR A 96 10.08 4.64 -4.80
N GLN A 97 9.01 5.01 -5.52
CA GLN A 97 8.94 4.83 -6.96
C GLN A 97 10.09 5.54 -7.67
N GLN A 98 10.50 4.96 -8.80
CA GLN A 98 11.61 5.49 -9.62
C GLN A 98 11.11 6.31 -10.82
N ALA A 99 9.80 6.30 -11.07
CA ALA A 99 9.20 6.96 -12.23
C ALA A 99 9.36 8.48 -12.20
N VAL A 100 9.71 9.04 -13.37
CA VAL A 100 9.88 10.48 -13.59
C VAL A 100 9.10 10.91 -14.86
N PRO A 101 8.05 11.75 -14.73
CA PRO A 101 7.52 12.33 -13.50
C PRO A 101 6.85 11.29 -12.60
N ARG A 102 6.71 11.64 -11.32
CA ARG A 102 6.11 10.78 -10.31
C ARG A 102 4.68 10.38 -10.70
N VAL A 103 4.39 9.07 -10.67
CA VAL A 103 3.08 8.49 -10.92
C VAL A 103 2.19 8.71 -9.70
N ARG A 104 1.04 9.37 -9.92
CA ARG A 104 0.03 9.67 -8.89
C ARG A 104 -0.84 8.44 -8.60
N VAL A 105 -1.31 8.29 -7.37
CA VAL A 105 -2.23 7.19 -7.02
C VAL A 105 -3.60 7.45 -7.66
N TYR A 106 -4.07 6.53 -8.51
CA TYR A 106 -5.45 6.59 -9.01
C TYR A 106 -6.41 6.04 -7.97
N THR A 107 -7.47 6.80 -7.68
CA THR A 107 -8.48 6.41 -6.71
C THR A 107 -9.87 6.75 -7.22
N THR A 108 -10.82 5.88 -6.93
CA THR A 108 -12.25 6.15 -7.12
C THR A 108 -12.80 6.97 -5.96
N ALA A 109 -13.95 7.63 -6.16
CA ALA A 109 -14.66 8.32 -5.08
C ALA A 109 -15.04 7.37 -3.92
N ARG A 110 -15.35 6.10 -4.22
CA ARG A 110 -15.64 5.07 -3.21
C ARG A 110 -14.42 4.77 -2.34
N GLN A 111 -13.26 4.52 -2.96
CA GLN A 111 -12.00 4.29 -2.25
C GLN A 111 -11.62 5.51 -1.41
N LEU A 112 -11.75 6.72 -1.96
CA LEU A 112 -11.49 7.95 -1.22
C LEU A 112 -12.40 8.09 0.01
N GLY A 113 -13.69 7.77 -0.11
CA GLY A 113 -14.62 7.73 1.02
C GLY A 113 -14.15 6.79 2.14
N ARG A 114 -13.59 5.62 1.79
CA ARG A 114 -13.03 4.66 2.74
C ARG A 114 -11.72 5.13 3.35
N VAL A 115 -10.83 5.76 2.58
CA VAL A 115 -9.61 6.40 3.11
C VAL A 115 -9.97 7.48 4.13
N LEU A 116 -10.96 8.32 3.83
CA LEU A 116 -11.44 9.36 4.76
C LEU A 116 -12.08 8.77 6.03
N ALA A 117 -12.80 7.64 5.91
CA ALA A 117 -13.31 6.92 7.08
C ALA A 117 -12.17 6.39 7.95
N LEU A 118 -11.13 5.78 7.34
CA LEU A 118 -9.94 5.34 8.05
C LEU A 118 -9.25 6.51 8.78
N VAL A 119 -9.08 7.67 8.14
CA VAL A 119 -8.51 8.85 8.80
C VAL A 119 -9.30 9.28 10.04
N ARG A 120 -10.64 9.18 10.02
CA ARG A 120 -11.47 9.48 11.20
C ARG A 120 -11.26 8.48 12.32
N GLU A 121 -11.21 7.20 11.97
CA GLU A 121 -10.94 6.11 12.92
C GLU A 121 -9.56 6.25 13.58
N LEU A 122 -8.52 6.53 12.79
CA LEU A 122 -7.15 6.76 13.30
C LEU A 122 -7.07 7.94 14.25
N LYS A 123 -7.82 9.02 14.00
CA LYS A 123 -7.92 10.14 14.94
C LYS A 123 -8.59 9.72 16.26
N ALA A 124 -9.63 8.90 16.20
CA ALA A 124 -10.33 8.42 17.39
C ALA A 124 -9.42 7.54 18.28
N VAL A 125 -8.60 6.69 17.67
CA VAL A 125 -7.65 5.81 18.38
C VAL A 125 -6.25 6.42 18.56
N ARG A 126 -6.06 7.70 18.20
CA ARG A 126 -4.82 8.48 18.36
C ARG A 126 -3.59 7.92 17.63
N VAL A 127 -3.79 7.34 16.46
CA VAL A 127 -2.69 6.86 15.59
C VAL A 127 -2.22 8.04 14.72
N VAL A 128 -1.27 8.81 15.24
CA VAL A 128 -0.79 10.06 14.62
C VAL A 128 -0.10 9.80 13.28
N ASP A 129 0.77 8.79 13.22
CA ASP A 129 1.54 8.45 12.02
C ASP A 129 0.65 8.18 10.81
N GLY A 130 -0.40 7.36 10.98
CA GLY A 130 -1.35 7.04 9.92
C GLY A 130 -2.12 8.27 9.42
N VAL A 131 -2.48 9.19 10.31
CA VAL A 131 -3.14 10.44 9.93
C VAL A 131 -2.19 11.36 9.17
N HIS A 132 -0.94 11.47 9.62
CA HIS A 132 0.07 12.31 8.99
C HIS A 132 0.36 11.87 7.56
N ILE A 133 0.62 10.58 7.37
CA ILE A 133 0.99 10.00 6.07
C ILE A 133 -0.15 10.15 5.05
N LEU A 134 -1.39 9.83 5.43
CA LEU A 134 -2.53 9.96 4.53
C LEU A 134 -2.84 11.42 4.17
N ARG A 135 -2.49 12.38 5.02
CA ARG A 135 -2.57 13.82 4.70
C ARG A 135 -1.48 14.24 3.74
N GLU A 136 -0.23 13.86 3.98
CA GLU A 136 0.90 14.17 3.09
C GLU A 136 0.58 13.71 1.65
N MET A 137 0.05 12.50 1.50
CA MET A 137 -0.36 11.99 0.20
C MET A 137 -1.49 12.77 -0.48
N GLY A 138 -2.39 13.37 0.30
CA GLY A 138 -3.50 14.17 -0.21
C GLY A 138 -3.11 15.60 -0.60
N ASP A 139 -2.04 16.11 0.01
CA ASP A 139 -1.52 17.47 -0.17
C ASP A 139 -0.49 17.56 -1.32
N ASP A 140 0.11 16.43 -1.73
CA ASP A 140 1.01 16.32 -2.90
C ASP A 140 0.20 16.41 -4.22
N ARG A 141 -0.37 17.59 -4.49
CA ARG A 141 -1.22 17.91 -5.65
C ARG A 141 -0.48 18.59 -6.79
#